data_AF-A0A3Q7NIX0-F1
#
_entry.id   AF-A0A3Q7NIX0-F1
#
_cell.length_a   1.000
_cell.length_b   1.000
_cell.length_c   1.000
_cell.angle_alpha   90.00
_cell.angle_beta   90.00
_cell.angle_gamma   90.00
#
_symmetry.space_group_name_H-M   'P 1'
#
loop_
_entity.id
_entity.type
_entity.pdbx_description
1 polymer ?
#
loop_
_entity_poly.entity_id
_entity_poly.type
_entity_poly.pdbx_seq_one_letter_code
_entity_poly.pdbx_strand_id
1 'polypeptide(L)'
;MDRETRAFAESHFRRLRGRPAGGVGATPGRVDFIESPDSFSYADFFKGYLLPNVPCVFSSSFTEGWGSRRRWVTPGGKPAFEHLLRNYGDVVVPVANCGVREYNSNPKEHMLLRDYISYWKDYIQGGYSSPRGCLYLKDWHLCR
;
A
#
# COMPACT_ATOMS: atom_id res chain seq x y z
N MET A 1 -1.88 -1.07 24.50
CA MET A 1 -3.26 -0.57 24.55
C MET A 1 -3.58 -0.20 25.98
N ASP A 2 -3.98 1.05 26.23
CA ASP A 2 -4.34 1.50 27.57
C ASP A 2 -5.72 0.96 28.01
N ARG A 3 -6.05 1.17 29.30
CA ARG A 3 -7.28 0.67 29.92
C ARG A 3 -8.55 1.31 29.32
N GLU A 4 -8.48 2.57 28.91
CA GLU A 4 -9.62 3.31 28.36
C GLU A 4 -9.97 2.80 26.96
N THR A 5 -8.97 2.67 26.10
CA THR A 5 -9.08 2.11 24.75
C THR A 5 -9.65 0.69 24.78
N ARG A 6 -9.19 -0.13 25.75
CA ARG A 6 -9.76 -1.47 25.96
C ARG A 6 -11.23 -1.41 26.37
N ALA A 7 -11.59 -0.58 27.35
CA ALA A 7 -12.99 -0.45 27.81
C ALA A 7 -13.92 0.02 26.68
N PHE A 8 -13.43 0.93 25.84
CA PHE A 8 -14.13 1.38 24.64
C PHE A 8 -14.39 0.23 23.65
N ALA A 9 -13.37 -0.59 23.37
CA ALA A 9 -13.49 -1.77 22.51
C ALA A 9 -14.51 -2.78 23.05
N GLU A 10 -14.44 -3.10 24.35
CA GLU A 10 -15.40 -4.00 25.00
C GLU A 10 -16.84 -3.48 24.87
N SER A 11 -17.05 -2.18 25.10
CA SER A 11 -18.36 -1.54 24.92
C SER A 11 -18.83 -1.62 23.47
N HIS A 12 -17.95 -1.34 22.50
CA HIS A 12 -18.26 -1.41 21.07
C HIS A 12 -18.77 -2.81 20.68
N PHE A 13 -18.03 -3.87 21.01
CA PHE A 13 -18.45 -5.23 20.68
C PHE A 13 -19.68 -5.68 21.46
N ARG A 14 -19.86 -5.25 22.72
CA ARG A 14 -21.12 -5.52 23.46
C ARG A 14 -22.33 -4.93 22.75
N ARG A 15 -22.21 -3.72 22.19
CA ARG A 15 -23.28 -3.08 21.40
C ARG A 15 -23.56 -3.78 20.06
N LEU A 16 -22.58 -4.48 19.51
CA LEU A 16 -22.74 -5.29 18.30
C LEU A 16 -23.35 -6.68 18.57
N ARG A 17 -23.30 -7.19 19.81
CA ARG A 17 -23.93 -8.48 20.15
C ARG A 17 -25.43 -8.42 19.93
N GLY A 18 -25.97 -9.43 19.23
CA GLY A 18 -27.40 -9.56 18.95
C GLY A 18 -27.90 -8.73 17.76
N ARG A 19 -27.04 -7.92 17.13
CA ARG A 19 -27.32 -7.42 15.77
C ARG A 19 -27.01 -8.55 14.78
N PRO A 20 -27.83 -8.76 13.73
CA PRO A 20 -27.40 -9.57 12.60
C PRO A 20 -26.04 -9.06 12.10
N ALA A 21 -25.31 -9.86 11.33
CA ALA A 21 -24.22 -9.33 10.50
C ALA A 21 -24.82 -8.38 9.45
N GLY A 22 -25.34 -7.24 9.89
CA GLY A 22 -25.80 -6.14 9.07
C GLY A 22 -24.58 -5.63 8.33
N GLY A 23 -24.77 -5.46 7.03
CA GLY A 23 -23.72 -5.31 6.03
C GLY A 23 -22.60 -4.36 6.42
N VAL A 24 -21.45 -4.58 5.77
CA VAL A 24 -20.30 -3.67 5.62
C VAL A 24 -20.67 -2.29 6.13
N GLY A 25 -20.12 -1.90 7.29
CA GLY A 25 -20.43 -0.61 7.93
C GLY A 25 -20.49 0.47 6.85
N ALA A 26 -21.56 1.27 6.87
CA ALA A 26 -21.94 2.17 5.77
C ALA A 26 -20.69 2.74 5.09
N THR A 27 -20.47 2.36 3.83
CA THR A 27 -19.30 2.82 3.07
C THR A 27 -19.24 4.34 3.22
N PRO A 28 -18.17 4.89 3.83
CA PRO A 28 -18.11 6.32 4.04
C PRO A 28 -18.27 7.04 2.70
N GLY A 29 -19.14 8.05 2.65
CA GLY A 29 -19.31 8.87 1.43
C GLY A 29 -18.03 9.61 1.04
N ARG A 30 -17.04 9.65 1.95
CA ARG A 30 -15.69 10.19 1.76
C ARG A 30 -14.71 9.48 2.70
N VAL A 31 -13.46 9.35 2.27
CA VAL A 31 -12.36 8.88 3.12
C VAL A 31 -11.72 10.10 3.81
N ASP A 32 -11.60 10.05 5.13
CA ASP A 32 -10.98 11.12 5.91
C ASP A 32 -9.47 11.23 5.62
N PHE A 33 -8.95 12.45 5.69
CA PHE A 33 -7.54 12.76 5.50
C PHE A 33 -6.95 13.33 6.80
N ILE A 34 -5.98 12.63 7.37
CA ILE A 34 -5.32 13.02 8.61
C ILE A 34 -4.04 13.77 8.27
N GLU A 35 -4.00 15.04 8.65
CA GLU A 35 -2.96 15.97 8.19
C GLU A 35 -1.63 15.82 8.94
N SER A 36 -1.67 15.70 10.27
CA SER A 36 -0.45 15.76 11.10
C SER A 36 -0.39 14.66 12.17
N PRO A 37 0.79 14.06 12.42
CA PRO A 37 0.99 13.17 13.56
C PRO A 37 0.88 13.88 14.91
N ASP A 38 1.11 15.19 14.98
CA ASP A 38 1.08 15.94 16.25
C ASP A 38 -0.34 16.09 16.82
N SER A 39 -1.34 16.05 15.95
CA SER A 39 -2.75 16.23 16.31
C SER A 39 -3.54 14.91 16.33
N PHE A 40 -2.88 13.77 16.12
CA PHE A 40 -3.56 12.49 15.91
C PHE A 40 -2.83 11.33 16.59
N SER A 41 -3.43 10.84 17.67
CA SER A 41 -2.86 9.75 18.45
C SER A 41 -3.27 8.38 17.91
N TYR A 42 -2.55 7.34 18.35
CA TYR A 42 -2.96 5.96 18.10
C TYR A 42 -4.36 5.65 18.69
N ALA A 43 -4.73 6.28 19.81
CA ALA A 43 -6.05 6.09 20.39
C ALA A 43 -7.17 6.66 19.49
N ASP A 44 -6.92 7.81 18.86
CA ASP A 44 -7.84 8.40 17.88
C ASP A 44 -7.99 7.48 16.66
N PHE A 45 -6.88 6.96 16.14
CA PHE A 45 -6.90 5.95 15.07
C PHE A 45 -7.69 4.71 15.46
N PHE A 46 -7.43 4.16 16.64
CA PHE A 46 -8.05 2.93 17.09
C PHE A 46 -9.57 3.10 17.24
N LYS A 47 -9.99 4.14 17.96
CA LYS A 47 -11.40 4.39 18.28
C LYS A 47 -12.19 4.84 17.05
N GLY A 48 -11.59 5.68 16.21
CA GLY A 48 -12.25 6.31 15.06
C GLY A 48 -12.25 5.48 13.78
N TYR A 49 -11.23 4.65 13.55
CA TYR A 49 -11.01 3.99 12.25
C TYR A 49 -10.83 2.47 12.36
N LEU A 50 -9.90 2.01 13.20
CA LEU A 50 -9.57 0.57 13.26
C LEU A 50 -10.71 -0.26 13.83
N LEU A 51 -11.25 0.13 14.98
CA LEU A 51 -12.33 -0.59 15.65
C LEU A 51 -13.65 -0.59 14.84
N PRO A 52 -14.13 0.55 14.31
CA PRO A 52 -15.30 0.55 13.43
C PRO A 52 -15.03 0.01 12.02
N ASN A 53 -13.78 -0.33 11.68
CA ASN A 53 -13.36 -0.85 10.38
C ASN A 53 -13.70 0.09 9.20
N VAL A 54 -13.31 1.37 9.32
CA VAL A 54 -13.49 2.39 8.27
C VAL A 54 -12.14 2.95 7.81
N PRO A 55 -11.97 3.25 6.51
CA PRO A 55 -10.69 3.73 5.97
C PRO A 55 -10.41 5.20 6.32
N CYS A 56 -9.12 5.54 6.42
CA CYS A 56 -8.59 6.90 6.42
C CYS A 56 -7.28 6.97 5.60
N VAL A 57 -6.89 8.16 5.17
CA VAL A 57 -5.60 8.43 4.52
C VAL A 57 -4.74 9.28 5.45
N PHE A 58 -3.53 8.82 5.73
CA PHE A 58 -2.53 9.63 6.41
C PHE A 58 -1.75 10.47 5.41
N SER A 59 -1.51 11.73 5.75
CA SER A 59 -0.68 12.60 4.93
C SER A 59 0.78 12.12 4.90
N SER A 60 1.58 12.76 4.04
CA SER A 60 2.99 12.43 3.95
C SER A 60 3.77 12.73 5.24
N SER A 61 3.31 13.60 6.14
CA SER A 61 4.03 13.92 7.39
C SER A 61 4.33 12.66 8.24
N PHE A 62 3.41 11.71 8.28
CA PHE A 62 3.54 10.43 9.01
C PHE A 62 4.69 9.53 8.51
N THR A 63 5.17 9.76 7.29
CA THR A 63 6.21 8.93 6.67
C THR A 63 7.50 9.70 6.38
N GLU A 64 7.61 10.97 6.79
CA GLU A 64 8.73 11.85 6.44
C GLU A 64 10.10 11.28 6.84
N GLY A 65 10.16 10.61 8.00
CA GLY A 65 11.35 9.95 8.49
C GLY A 65 11.79 8.71 7.68
N TRP A 66 10.92 8.15 6.83
CA TRP A 66 11.18 6.87 6.16
C TRP A 66 12.34 6.96 5.18
N GLY A 67 13.29 6.02 5.29
CA GLY A 67 14.48 6.01 4.44
C GLY A 67 14.16 5.80 2.95
N SER A 68 13.07 5.11 2.62
CA SER A 68 12.60 4.93 1.24
C SER A 68 12.28 6.27 0.56
N ARG A 69 11.76 7.26 1.31
CA ARG A 69 11.49 8.61 0.80
C ARG A 69 12.73 9.44 0.48
N ARG A 70 13.91 8.99 0.91
CA ARG A 70 15.18 9.64 0.58
C ARG A 70 16.01 8.86 -0.42
N ARG A 71 15.90 7.52 -0.39
CA ARG A 71 16.78 6.63 -1.17
C ARG A 71 16.13 6.07 -2.43
N TRP A 72 14.81 5.87 -2.43
CA TRP A 72 14.11 5.19 -3.52
C TRP A 72 13.40 6.17 -4.47
N VAL A 73 13.51 7.47 -4.21
CA VAL A 73 12.90 8.52 -5.01
C VAL A 73 13.95 9.55 -5.41
N THR A 74 13.80 10.11 -6.61
CA THR A 74 14.60 11.22 -7.12
C THR A 74 14.04 12.56 -6.60
N PRO A 75 14.79 13.68 -6.72
CA PRO A 75 14.27 15.01 -6.41
C PRO A 75 12.98 15.37 -7.18
N GLY A 76 12.77 14.79 -8.36
CA GLY A 76 11.55 14.95 -9.16
C GLY A 76 10.40 14.02 -8.76
N GLY A 77 10.50 13.31 -7.63
CA GLY A 77 9.46 12.41 -7.12
C GLY A 77 9.29 11.12 -7.93
N LYS A 78 10.25 10.77 -8.79
CA LYS A 78 10.22 9.53 -9.59
C LYS A 78 11.04 8.43 -8.90
N PRO A 79 10.80 7.14 -9.19
CA PRO A 79 11.63 6.07 -8.66
C PRO A 79 13.11 6.25 -9.00
N ALA A 80 13.99 6.09 -8.00
CA ALA A 80 15.44 6.17 -8.18
C ALA A 80 15.98 4.83 -8.73
N PHE A 81 15.78 4.58 -10.03
CA PHE A 81 16.14 3.31 -10.67
C PHE A 81 17.59 2.90 -10.42
N GLU A 82 18.54 3.82 -10.49
CA GLU A 82 19.96 3.52 -10.27
C GLU A 82 20.23 3.01 -8.84
N HIS A 83 19.57 3.59 -7.84
CA HIS A 83 19.67 3.08 -6.47
C HIS A 83 19.04 1.68 -6.36
N LEU A 84 17.87 1.48 -6.95
CA LEU A 84 17.16 0.19 -6.91
C LEU A 84 17.94 -0.92 -7.64
N LEU A 85 18.55 -0.62 -8.79
CA LEU A 85 19.35 -1.56 -9.56
C LEU A 85 20.64 -1.93 -8.84
N ARG A 86 21.39 -0.94 -8.34
CA ARG A 86 22.64 -1.20 -7.60
C ARG A 86 22.42 -2.08 -6.38
N ASN A 87 21.29 -1.90 -5.71
CA ASN A 87 20.98 -2.68 -4.52
C ASN A 87 20.34 -4.01 -4.94
N TYR A 88 19.22 -3.99 -5.63
CA TYR A 88 18.33 -5.14 -5.77
C TYR A 88 18.25 -5.71 -7.19
N GLY A 89 19.07 -5.24 -8.13
CA GLY A 89 18.95 -5.59 -9.55
C GLY A 89 18.97 -7.10 -9.84
N ASP A 90 19.72 -7.87 -9.06
CA ASP A 90 19.85 -9.33 -9.18
C ASP A 90 18.85 -10.13 -8.36
N VAL A 91 17.94 -9.46 -7.64
CA VAL A 91 16.87 -10.14 -6.90
C VAL A 91 15.81 -10.59 -7.88
N VAL A 92 15.42 -11.85 -7.77
CA VAL A 92 14.25 -12.40 -8.48
C VAL A 92 12.98 -11.89 -7.79
N VAL A 93 12.11 -11.23 -8.55
CA VAL A 93 10.90 -10.57 -8.06
C VAL A 93 9.64 -11.12 -8.73
N PRO A 94 8.51 -11.18 -8.00
CA PRO A 94 7.22 -11.55 -8.57
C PRO A 94 6.63 -10.40 -9.39
N VAL A 95 6.32 -10.67 -10.66
CA VAL A 95 5.71 -9.69 -11.57
C VAL A 95 4.47 -10.27 -12.20
N ALA A 96 3.33 -9.59 -12.03
CA ALA A 96 2.06 -9.96 -12.61
C ALA A 96 1.85 -9.31 -13.98
N ASN A 97 1.34 -10.05 -14.96
CA ASN A 97 0.86 -9.45 -16.21
C ASN A 97 -0.62 -9.06 -16.10
N CYS A 98 -0.87 -7.80 -15.75
CA CYS A 98 -2.20 -7.22 -15.60
C CYS A 98 -2.98 -7.07 -16.92
N GLY A 99 -2.32 -7.25 -18.08
CA GLY A 99 -2.98 -7.28 -19.38
C GLY A 99 -3.66 -8.61 -19.70
N VAL A 100 -3.37 -9.66 -18.92
CA VAL A 100 -3.94 -11.01 -19.10
C VAL A 100 -4.77 -11.36 -17.88
N ARG A 101 -6.00 -11.80 -18.11
CA ARG A 101 -6.85 -12.34 -17.06
C ARG A 101 -6.78 -13.86 -17.10
N GLU A 102 -6.29 -14.46 -16.03
CA GLU A 102 -6.23 -15.91 -15.86
C GLU A 102 -7.02 -16.26 -14.59
N TYR A 103 -8.24 -16.78 -14.78
CA TYR A 103 -9.23 -16.95 -13.71
C TYR A 103 -9.52 -15.63 -12.96
N ASN A 104 -9.49 -15.65 -11.62
CA ASN A 104 -9.66 -14.50 -10.72
C ASN A 104 -8.32 -13.79 -10.40
N SER A 105 -7.27 -14.04 -11.19
CA SER A 105 -5.93 -13.47 -10.97
C SER A 105 -5.26 -13.07 -12.30
N ASN A 106 -4.12 -12.40 -12.16
CA ASN A 106 -3.17 -12.21 -13.26
C ASN A 106 -2.05 -13.25 -13.14
N PRO A 107 -1.56 -13.82 -14.26
CA PRO A 107 -0.41 -14.71 -14.25
C PRO A 107 0.81 -13.97 -13.68
N LYS A 108 1.60 -14.67 -12.85
CA LYS A 108 2.82 -14.14 -12.24
C LYS A 108 4.04 -14.84 -12.81
N GLU A 109 5.00 -14.07 -13.30
CA GLU A 109 6.33 -14.57 -13.63
C GLU A 109 7.35 -14.11 -12.58
N HIS A 110 8.40 -14.90 -12.41
CA HIS A 110 9.55 -14.54 -11.62
C HIS A 110 10.65 -14.08 -12.57
N MET A 111 11.10 -12.83 -12.44
CA MET A 111 12.17 -12.26 -13.27
C MET A 111 13.15 -11.47 -12.39
N LEU A 112 14.33 -11.14 -12.92
CA LEU A 112 15.23 -10.25 -12.18
C LEU A 112 14.63 -8.84 -12.12
N LEU A 113 14.85 -8.14 -11.01
CA LEU A 113 14.42 -6.74 -10.88
C LEU A 113 15.02 -5.86 -11.98
N ARG A 114 16.25 -6.14 -12.41
CA ARG A 114 16.88 -5.43 -13.54
C ARG A 114 16.05 -5.55 -14.83
N ASP A 115 15.48 -6.71 -15.10
CA ASP A 115 14.68 -6.97 -16.30
C ASP A 115 13.34 -6.24 -16.19
N TYR A 116 12.73 -6.25 -15.00
CA TYR A 116 11.52 -5.47 -14.73
C TYR A 116 11.74 -3.96 -14.88
N ILE A 117 12.85 -3.43 -14.35
CA ILE A 117 13.18 -2.00 -14.48
C ILE A 117 13.51 -1.64 -15.93
N SER A 118 14.16 -2.53 -16.70
CA SER A 118 14.35 -2.33 -18.14
C SER A 118 13.00 -2.21 -18.84
N TYR A 119 12.08 -3.15 -18.61
CA TYR A 119 10.71 -3.08 -19.11
C TYR A 119 10.03 -1.77 -18.72
N TRP A 120 10.16 -1.34 -17.45
CA TRP A 120 9.47 -0.14 -16.97
C TRP A 120 10.03 1.13 -17.61
N LYS A 121 11.35 1.21 -17.82
CA LYS A 121 11.99 2.31 -18.57
C LYS A 121 11.46 2.36 -20.01
N ASP A 122 11.42 1.22 -20.70
CA ASP A 122 10.91 1.11 -22.08
C ASP A 122 9.42 1.47 -22.16
N TYR A 123 8.62 1.02 -21.18
CA TYR A 123 7.19 1.32 -21.08
C TYR A 123 6.92 2.82 -20.94
N ILE A 124 7.70 3.53 -20.11
CA ILE A 124 7.59 4.99 -19.95
C ILE A 124 7.98 5.71 -21.26
N GLN A 125 9.09 5.30 -21.88
CA GLN A 125 9.58 5.93 -23.12
C GLN A 125 8.65 5.66 -24.31
N GLY A 126 8.00 4.49 -24.34
CA GLY A 126 7.06 4.06 -25.36
C GLY A 126 5.63 4.58 -25.18
N GLY A 127 5.41 5.62 -24.36
CA GLY A 127 4.08 6.22 -24.18
C GLY A 127 3.11 5.37 -23.38
N TYR A 128 3.61 4.60 -22.41
CA TYR A 128 2.81 3.73 -21.53
C TYR A 128 2.10 2.60 -22.30
N SER A 129 2.77 2.06 -23.31
CA SER A 129 2.38 0.87 -24.07
C SER A 129 3.55 -0.11 -24.19
N SER A 130 3.28 -1.41 -24.17
CA SER A 130 4.30 -2.43 -24.37
C SER A 130 3.71 -3.70 -24.98
N PRO A 131 4.40 -4.34 -25.96
CA PRO A 131 3.97 -5.63 -26.49
C PRO A 131 4.07 -6.75 -25.45
N ARG A 132 4.83 -6.56 -24.36
CA ARG A 132 4.90 -7.50 -23.22
C ARG A 132 3.66 -7.44 -22.31
N GLY A 133 2.73 -6.52 -22.57
CA GLY A 133 1.55 -6.27 -21.74
C GLY A 133 1.84 -5.29 -20.60
N CYS A 134 0.95 -5.29 -19.60
CA CYS A 134 1.02 -4.42 -18.42
C CYS A 134 1.64 -5.20 -17.26
N LEU A 135 2.95 -5.06 -17.04
CA LEU A 135 3.65 -5.78 -15.99
C LEU A 135 3.69 -4.97 -14.69
N TYR A 136 3.28 -5.61 -13.60
CA TYR A 136 3.18 -5.01 -12.28
C TYR A 136 3.92 -5.85 -11.25
N LEU A 137 4.99 -5.29 -10.67
CA LEU A 137 5.69 -5.91 -9.55
C LEU A 137 4.82 -5.77 -8.30
N LYS A 138 4.29 -6.91 -7.80
CA LYS A 138 3.39 -6.96 -6.65
C LYS A 138 3.68 -8.15 -5.75
N ASP A 139 3.30 -8.01 -4.48
CA ASP A 139 3.47 -9.04 -3.44
C ASP A 139 4.96 -9.43 -3.22
N TRP A 140 5.89 -8.51 -3.52
CA TRP A 140 7.29 -8.70 -3.22
C TRP A 140 7.58 -8.33 -1.77
N HIS A 141 7.97 -9.32 -0.97
CA HIS A 141 8.53 -9.08 0.36
C HIS A 141 9.99 -8.61 0.23
N LEU A 142 10.17 -7.31 0.09
CA LEU A 142 11.50 -6.70 0.01
C LEU A 142 12.19 -6.81 1.39
N CYS A 143 13.00 -7.85 1.53
CA CYS A 143 13.84 -8.08 2.70
C CYS A 143 15.31 -7.91 2.31
N ARG A 144 16.04 -7.10 3.08
CA ARG A 144 17.50 -7.01 3.06
C ARG A 144 18.03 -6.61 4.41
#